data_AF-A0A562Q354-F1
#
_entry.id   AF-A0A562Q354-F1
#
_cell.length_a   1.000
_cell.length_b   1.000
_cell.length_c   1.000
_cell.angle_alpha   90.00
_cell.angle_beta   90.00
_cell.angle_gamma   90.00
#
_symmetry.space_group_name_H-M   'P 1'
#
loop_
_entity.id
_entity.type
_entity.pdbx_description
1 polymer ?
#
loop_
_entity_poly.entity_id
_entity_poly.type
_entity_poly.pdbx_seq_one_letter_code
_entity_poly.pdbx_strand_id
1 'polypeptide(L)'
;MRKWMAATLAALPVVAQAAEEPRTATPAEQASFFDWYNATHTATGLLRPQFSVTSTGKGKRTVSATVDGPAQRLVLPLCRQPRAVFDYDPRAPKERRWSERTPAQTLVWFHPQQQCGAQPDTPVRLLQPLPEMDTLLLLQQHPTILANARLLMAGNTSCSPSRSRGYRLTGLDRGKDGLPVLVFENDIAGAARVTVKRSRNELLPWAVACEGPGSGRK
;
A
#
# COMPACT_ATOMS: atom_id res chain seq x y z
N MET A 1 -30.24 15.00 -74.96
CA MET A 1 -30.33 14.03 -73.85
C MET A 1 -28.93 13.55 -73.49
N ARG A 2 -28.45 13.83 -72.27
CA ARG A 2 -27.48 13.03 -71.49
C ARG A 2 -27.12 13.80 -70.21
N LYS A 3 -27.82 13.48 -69.12
CA LYS A 3 -27.51 13.94 -67.76
C LYS A 3 -26.36 13.07 -67.23
N TRP A 4 -25.29 13.69 -66.75
CA TRP A 4 -24.23 13.00 -66.00
C TRP A 4 -24.58 13.06 -64.51
N MET A 5 -24.67 11.90 -63.87
CA MET A 5 -24.87 11.77 -62.42
C MET A 5 -23.51 11.87 -61.73
N ALA A 6 -23.36 12.81 -60.80
CA ALA A 6 -22.24 12.87 -59.87
C ALA A 6 -22.55 11.93 -58.69
N ALA A 7 -21.69 10.93 -58.47
CA ALA A 7 -21.75 10.05 -57.31
C ALA A 7 -20.98 10.70 -56.14
N THR A 8 -21.69 11.08 -55.09
CA THR A 8 -21.13 11.55 -53.82
C THR A 8 -20.68 10.35 -52.99
N LEU A 9 -19.35 10.21 -52.82
CA LEU A 9 -18.74 9.31 -51.83
C LEU A 9 -19.00 9.85 -50.42
N ALA A 10 -19.82 9.13 -49.66
CA ALA A 10 -20.04 9.39 -48.24
C ALA A 10 -18.82 8.93 -47.42
N ALA A 11 -18.18 9.87 -46.73
CA ALA A 11 -17.14 9.59 -45.75
C ALA A 11 -17.76 9.04 -44.46
N LEU A 12 -17.38 7.83 -44.06
CA LEU A 12 -17.78 7.26 -42.77
C LEU A 12 -16.96 7.90 -41.64
N PRO A 13 -17.58 8.22 -40.49
CA PRO A 13 -16.86 8.73 -39.33
C PRO A 13 -16.03 7.62 -38.67
N VAL A 14 -14.74 7.89 -38.47
CA VAL A 14 -13.87 7.09 -37.61
C VAL A 14 -14.36 7.25 -36.18
N VAL A 15 -14.85 6.15 -35.58
CA VAL A 15 -15.19 6.10 -34.16
C VAL A 15 -13.88 6.06 -33.38
N ALA A 16 -13.56 7.16 -32.68
CA ALA A 16 -12.45 7.20 -31.75
C ALA A 16 -12.71 6.19 -30.63
N GLN A 17 -11.99 5.06 -30.64
CA GLN A 17 -11.96 4.13 -29.54
C GLN A 17 -11.36 4.86 -28.34
N ALA A 18 -12.15 5.03 -27.29
CA ALA A 18 -11.65 5.49 -26.00
C ALA A 18 -10.55 4.52 -25.56
N ALA A 19 -9.30 4.98 -25.61
CA ALA A 19 -8.15 4.19 -25.21
C ALA A 19 -8.33 3.79 -23.75
N GLU A 20 -8.34 2.48 -23.48
CA GLU A 20 -8.37 1.94 -22.13
C GLU A 20 -7.15 2.50 -21.38
N GLU A 21 -7.40 3.21 -20.26
CA GLU A 21 -6.32 3.82 -19.50
C GLU A 21 -5.32 2.74 -19.05
N PRO A 22 -4.00 2.92 -19.28
CA PRO A 22 -3.01 1.92 -18.92
C PRO A 22 -3.06 1.61 -17.42
N ARG A 23 -3.26 0.33 -17.09
CA ARG A 23 -3.22 -0.21 -15.71
C ARG A 23 -1.81 -0.21 -15.10
N THR A 24 -0.79 0.09 -15.92
CA THR A 24 0.62 0.17 -15.55
C THR A 24 1.22 1.52 -15.96
N ALA A 25 2.37 1.87 -15.39
CA ALA A 25 3.07 3.10 -15.76
C ALA A 25 3.55 3.01 -17.21
N THR A 26 3.37 4.09 -17.96
CA THR A 26 3.82 4.18 -19.36
C THR A 26 5.35 4.18 -19.45
N PRO A 27 5.94 3.78 -20.59
CA PRO A 27 7.41 3.83 -20.76
C PRO A 27 8.00 5.23 -20.52
N ALA A 28 7.28 6.29 -20.92
CA ALA A 28 7.71 7.68 -20.69
C ALA A 28 7.72 8.05 -19.20
N GLU A 29 6.73 7.59 -18.42
CA GLU A 29 6.70 7.80 -16.97
C GLU A 29 7.84 7.04 -16.28
N GLN A 30 8.08 5.79 -16.68
CA GLN A 30 9.19 4.99 -16.14
C GLN A 30 10.54 5.65 -16.44
N ALA A 31 10.79 6.06 -17.69
CA ALA A 31 12.00 6.77 -18.07
C ALA A 31 12.17 8.08 -17.28
N SER A 32 11.09 8.85 -17.10
CA SER A 32 11.14 10.08 -16.31
C SER A 32 11.50 9.84 -14.85
N PHE A 33 11.08 8.71 -14.27
CA PHE A 33 11.45 8.32 -12.92
C PHE A 33 12.93 8.01 -12.83
N PHE A 34 13.47 7.19 -13.75
CA PHE A 34 14.88 6.83 -13.76
C PHE A 34 15.78 8.07 -13.93
N ASP A 35 15.45 8.97 -14.86
CA ASP A 35 16.18 10.22 -15.07
C ASP A 35 16.23 11.06 -13.79
N TRP A 36 15.07 11.27 -13.17
CA TRP A 36 14.96 12.06 -11.95
C TRP A 36 15.65 11.39 -10.74
N TYR A 37 15.46 10.08 -10.58
CA TYR A 37 15.98 9.31 -9.45
C TYR A 37 17.50 9.28 -9.47
N ASN A 38 18.10 9.01 -10.63
CA ASN A 38 19.55 9.00 -10.81
C ASN A 38 20.20 10.38 -10.67
N ALA A 39 19.48 11.46 -11.01
CA ALA A 39 19.97 12.82 -10.81
C ALA A 39 19.95 13.26 -9.33
N THR A 40 19.01 12.72 -8.54
CA THR A 40 18.75 13.17 -7.16
C THR A 40 19.36 12.23 -6.10
N HIS A 41 19.57 10.96 -6.44
CA HIS A 41 20.13 9.96 -5.53
C HIS A 41 21.47 9.46 -6.07
N THR A 42 22.49 9.47 -5.22
CA THR A 42 23.75 8.77 -5.50
C THR A 42 23.45 7.28 -5.53
N ALA A 43 23.35 6.69 -6.72
CA ALA A 43 22.91 5.31 -6.91
C ALA A 43 23.80 4.32 -6.14
N THR A 44 23.35 3.87 -4.97
CA THR A 44 23.90 2.71 -4.27
C THR A 44 23.07 1.48 -4.65
N GLY A 45 23.42 0.86 -5.79
CA GLY A 45 22.95 -0.46 -6.21
C GLY A 45 21.86 -0.47 -7.29
N LEU A 46 21.70 -1.63 -7.94
CA LEU A 46 20.66 -1.92 -8.93
C LEU A 46 19.30 -2.05 -8.24
N LEU A 47 18.68 -0.92 -7.91
CA LEU A 47 17.33 -0.88 -7.39
C LEU A 47 16.35 -1.08 -8.56
N ARG A 48 15.47 -2.08 -8.46
CA ARG A 48 14.38 -2.29 -9.42
C ARG A 48 13.12 -1.61 -8.88
N PRO A 49 12.78 -0.39 -9.33
CA PRO A 49 11.56 0.25 -8.91
C PRO A 49 10.34 -0.55 -9.35
N GLN A 50 9.34 -0.64 -8.47
CA GLN A 50 8.02 -1.18 -8.79
C GLN A 50 7.05 -0.04 -9.02
N PHE A 51 6.40 -0.02 -10.19
CA PHE A 51 5.44 1.01 -10.53
C PHE A 51 4.01 0.53 -10.25
N SER A 52 3.20 1.39 -9.64
CA SER A 52 1.78 1.15 -9.46
C SER A 52 0.96 2.31 -9.99
N VAL A 53 -0.16 1.98 -10.63
CA VAL A 53 -1.12 2.95 -11.14
C VAL A 53 -2.45 2.71 -10.45
N THR A 54 -2.97 3.74 -9.81
CA THR A 54 -4.28 3.70 -9.17
C THR A 54 -5.20 4.71 -9.81
N SER A 55 -6.44 4.33 -10.09
CA SER A 55 -7.49 5.28 -10.45
C SER A 55 -8.34 5.56 -9.23
N THR A 56 -8.48 6.84 -8.89
CA THR A 56 -9.45 7.26 -7.86
C THR A 56 -10.84 7.38 -8.48
N GLY A 57 -11.91 7.21 -7.69
CA GLY A 57 -13.30 7.19 -8.18
C GLY A 57 -13.79 8.45 -8.94
N LYS A 58 -12.95 9.47 -9.12
CA LYS A 58 -13.17 10.62 -10.01
C LYS A 58 -12.42 10.52 -11.35
N GLY A 59 -11.95 9.32 -11.72
CA GLY A 59 -11.12 9.10 -12.92
C GLY A 59 -9.71 9.70 -12.83
N LYS A 60 -9.27 10.17 -11.65
CA LYS A 60 -7.89 10.68 -11.51
C LYS A 60 -6.93 9.50 -11.38
N ARG A 61 -6.19 9.24 -12.47
CA ARG A 61 -5.04 8.34 -12.53
C ARG A 61 -3.88 8.91 -11.71
N THR A 62 -3.36 8.12 -10.79
CA THR A 62 -2.20 8.44 -9.95
C THR A 62 -1.15 7.37 -10.18
N VAL A 63 0.06 7.79 -10.51
CA VAL A 63 1.22 6.91 -10.71
C VAL A 63 2.14 7.05 -9.51
N SER A 64 2.65 5.94 -9.01
CA SER A 64 3.68 5.94 -7.98
C SER A 64 4.75 4.91 -8.30
N ALA A 65 5.96 5.17 -7.83
CA ALA A 65 7.10 4.26 -7.91
C ALA A 65 7.51 3.87 -6.49
N THR A 66 7.85 2.61 -6.28
CA THR A 66 8.30 2.09 -4.99
C THR A 66 9.71 1.57 -5.16
N VAL A 67 10.60 1.97 -4.27
CA VAL A 67 11.98 1.52 -4.23
C VAL A 67 12.25 0.89 -2.87
N ASP A 68 12.55 -0.40 -2.92
CA ASP A 68 12.85 -1.21 -1.75
C ASP A 68 14.36 -1.27 -1.54
N GLY A 69 14.81 -0.92 -0.33
CA GLY A 69 16.21 -1.09 0.06
C GLY A 69 16.54 -2.55 0.41
N PRO A 70 17.78 -2.84 0.81
CA PRO A 70 18.17 -4.19 1.20
C PRO A 70 17.39 -4.65 2.44
N ALA A 71 16.88 -5.88 2.39
CA ALA A 71 16.27 -6.52 3.54
C ALA A 71 17.34 -6.83 4.60
N GLN A 72 17.08 -6.40 5.83
CA GLN A 72 17.95 -6.56 6.98
C GLN A 72 17.33 -7.52 7.99
N ARG A 73 18.17 -8.40 8.51
CA ARG A 73 17.84 -9.22 9.67
C ARG A 73 17.90 -8.35 10.92
N LEU A 74 16.86 -8.42 11.74
CA LEU A 74 16.86 -7.82 13.08
C LEU A 74 17.17 -8.93 14.10
N VAL A 75 16.17 -9.37 14.86
CA VAL A 75 16.19 -10.60 15.67
C VAL A 75 15.70 -11.79 14.84
N LEU A 76 16.14 -13.02 15.11
CA LEU A 76 15.50 -14.21 14.51
C LEU A 76 14.11 -14.40 15.13
N PRO A 77 13.04 -14.59 14.33
CA PRO A 77 12.91 -14.70 12.87
C PRO A 77 12.28 -13.45 12.20
N LEU A 78 12.65 -12.25 12.59
CA LEU A 78 12.14 -10.98 12.09
C LEU A 78 13.05 -10.36 11.01
N CYS A 79 12.47 -10.05 9.86
CA CYS A 79 13.08 -9.27 8.79
C CYS A 79 12.50 -7.87 8.71
N ARG A 80 13.32 -6.90 8.32
CA ARG A 80 12.95 -5.50 8.09
C ARG A 80 13.48 -5.03 6.74
N GLN A 81 12.71 -4.22 6.04
CA GLN A 81 13.16 -3.62 4.77
C GLN A 81 12.66 -2.17 4.68
N PRO A 82 13.54 -1.19 4.43
CA PRO A 82 13.12 0.17 4.14
C PRO A 82 12.48 0.24 2.75
N ARG A 83 11.44 1.06 2.61
CA ARG A 83 10.72 1.29 1.36
C ARG A 83 10.50 2.79 1.17
N ALA A 84 11.05 3.33 0.09
CA ALA A 84 10.72 4.67 -0.39
C ALA A 84 9.57 4.59 -1.40
N VAL A 85 8.62 5.50 -1.30
CA VAL A 85 7.49 5.62 -2.23
C VAL A 85 7.56 7.00 -2.86
N PHE A 86 7.44 7.07 -4.17
CA PHE A 86 7.53 8.30 -4.93
C PHE A 86 6.23 8.54 -5.67
N ASP A 87 5.70 9.75 -5.54
CA ASP A 87 4.47 10.19 -6.17
C ASP A 87 4.76 11.00 -7.43
N TYR A 88 4.03 10.70 -8.50
CA TYR A 88 4.11 11.40 -9.78
C TYR A 88 3.07 12.51 -9.88
N ASP A 89 3.53 13.74 -10.13
CA ASP A 89 2.67 14.89 -10.48
C ASP A 89 2.94 15.36 -11.92
N PRO A 90 2.06 15.04 -12.89
CA PRO A 90 2.25 15.43 -14.28
C PRO A 90 2.18 16.95 -14.50
N ARG A 91 1.62 17.72 -13.56
CA ARG A 91 1.48 19.19 -13.66
C ARG A 91 2.72 19.93 -13.13
N ALA A 92 3.57 19.24 -12.38
CA ALA A 92 4.79 19.81 -11.87
C ALA A 92 5.87 19.94 -12.97
N PRO A 93 6.79 20.92 -12.83
CA PRO A 93 7.95 21.03 -13.71
C PRO A 93 8.80 19.75 -13.64
N LYS A 94 9.60 19.48 -14.68
CA LYS A 94 10.33 18.20 -14.86
C LYS A 94 11.14 17.81 -13.61
N GLU A 95 11.75 18.78 -12.95
CA GLU A 95 12.63 18.61 -11.79
C GLU A 95 11.87 18.24 -10.50
N ARG A 96 10.57 18.54 -10.42
CA ARG A 96 9.69 18.27 -9.26
C ARG A 96 8.52 17.36 -9.60
N ARG A 97 8.58 16.73 -10.78
CA ARG A 97 7.55 15.81 -11.27
C ARG A 97 7.42 14.56 -10.42
N TRP A 98 8.50 14.18 -9.76
CA TRP A 98 8.55 13.12 -8.77
C TRP A 98 8.89 13.73 -7.42
N SER A 99 8.24 13.23 -6.39
CA SER A 99 8.51 13.61 -5.00
C SER A 99 8.46 12.38 -4.12
N GLU A 100 9.36 12.32 -3.13
CA GLU A 100 9.34 11.25 -2.14
C GLU A 100 8.20 11.48 -1.15
N ARG A 101 7.42 10.42 -0.91
CA ARG A 101 6.40 10.40 0.13
C ARG A 101 7.06 10.17 1.47
N THR A 102 7.05 11.20 2.31
CA THR A 102 7.53 11.14 3.68
C THR A 102 6.39 10.88 4.67
N PRO A 103 6.62 10.11 5.75
CA PRO A 103 7.87 9.42 6.07
C PRO A 103 8.07 8.17 5.20
N ALA A 104 9.34 7.78 5.01
CA ALA A 104 9.68 6.52 4.36
C ALA A 104 9.01 5.34 5.10
N GLN A 105 8.61 4.33 4.34
CA GLN A 105 7.94 3.16 4.89
C GLN A 105 8.97 2.15 5.40
N THR A 106 8.59 1.40 6.41
CA THR A 106 9.33 0.22 6.86
C THR A 106 8.43 -0.99 6.72
N LEU A 107 8.94 -2.05 6.11
CA LEU A 107 8.26 -3.33 5.98
C LEU A 107 8.86 -4.33 6.97
N VAL A 108 8.03 -5.20 7.51
CA VAL A 108 8.44 -6.29 8.40
C VAL A 108 7.70 -7.58 8.05
N TRP A 109 8.39 -8.71 8.22
CA TRP A 109 7.80 -10.04 8.06
C TRP A 109 8.58 -11.09 8.84
N PHE A 110 7.93 -12.23 9.06
CA PHE A 110 8.54 -13.41 9.65
C PHE A 110 9.30 -14.19 8.58
N HIS A 111 10.57 -14.53 8.85
CA HIS A 111 11.37 -15.43 8.02
C HIS A 111 12.33 -16.28 8.89
N PRO A 112 12.17 -17.62 8.93
CA PRO A 112 12.87 -18.48 9.89
C PRO A 112 14.35 -18.73 9.57
N GLN A 113 14.81 -18.46 8.34
CA GLN A 113 16.21 -18.69 7.96
C GLN A 113 17.13 -17.58 8.49
N GLN A 114 18.45 -17.68 8.34
CA GLN A 114 19.41 -16.69 8.87
C GLN A 114 19.42 -15.37 8.08
N GLN A 115 19.37 -15.47 6.75
CA GLN A 115 19.30 -14.30 5.85
C GLN A 115 17.84 -13.97 5.52
N CYS A 116 17.51 -12.69 5.37
CA CYS A 116 16.20 -12.31 4.87
C CYS A 116 16.07 -12.80 3.42
N GLY A 117 15.09 -13.67 3.16
CA GLY A 117 14.77 -14.14 1.82
C GLY A 117 14.07 -13.05 0.99
N ALA A 118 13.45 -13.46 -0.11
CA ALA A 118 12.58 -12.57 -0.87
C ALA A 118 11.47 -12.00 0.02
N GLN A 119 11.16 -10.71 -0.18
CA GLN A 119 10.01 -10.08 0.47
C GLN A 119 8.74 -10.85 0.06
N PRO A 120 7.85 -11.18 1.02
CA PRO A 120 6.57 -11.79 0.67
C PRO A 120 5.70 -10.82 -0.15
N ASP A 121 4.68 -11.35 -0.82
CA ASP A 121 3.71 -10.54 -1.58
C ASP A 121 2.98 -9.53 -0.69
N THR A 122 2.84 -9.85 0.60
CA THR A 122 2.04 -9.11 1.57
C THR A 122 2.82 -8.80 2.84
N PRO A 123 3.89 -7.99 2.76
CA PRO A 123 4.65 -7.60 3.94
C PRO A 123 3.80 -6.67 4.83
N VAL A 124 4.08 -6.68 6.12
CA VAL A 124 3.39 -5.82 7.08
C VAL A 124 4.12 -4.49 7.20
N ARG A 125 3.40 -3.37 7.14
CA ARG A 125 4.01 -2.04 7.29
C ARG A 125 4.18 -1.68 8.75
N LEU A 126 5.35 -1.20 9.13
CA LEU A 126 5.61 -0.59 10.42
C LEU A 126 5.32 0.93 10.30
N LEU A 127 4.14 1.35 10.76
CA LEU A 127 3.64 2.73 10.65
C LEU A 127 4.28 3.66 11.69
N GLN A 128 4.68 3.09 12.83
CA GLN A 128 5.44 3.75 13.88
C GLN A 128 6.51 2.78 14.40
N PRO A 129 7.69 3.26 14.85
CA PRO A 129 8.74 2.41 15.37
C PRO A 129 8.25 1.57 16.57
N LEU A 130 8.40 0.25 16.53
CA LEU A 130 8.09 -0.66 17.62
C LEU A 130 9.36 -1.44 18.03
N PRO A 131 9.50 -1.87 19.29
CA PRO A 131 10.55 -2.79 19.70
C PRO A 131 10.47 -4.08 18.91
N GLU A 132 11.63 -4.65 18.55
CA GLU A 132 11.71 -5.82 17.67
C GLU A 132 10.96 -7.03 18.24
N MET A 133 11.08 -7.26 19.55
CA MET A 133 10.38 -8.34 20.24
C MET A 133 8.85 -8.14 20.23
N ASP A 134 8.38 -6.91 20.36
CA ASP A 134 6.94 -6.61 20.27
C ASP A 134 6.45 -6.80 18.84
N THR A 135 7.20 -6.33 17.84
CA THR A 135 6.90 -6.58 16.42
C THR A 135 6.78 -8.08 16.14
N LEU A 136 7.74 -8.88 16.60
CA LEU A 136 7.70 -10.32 16.42
C LEU A 136 6.47 -10.95 17.08
N LEU A 137 6.18 -10.60 18.33
CA LEU A 137 5.04 -11.13 19.08
C LEU A 137 3.71 -10.77 18.40
N LEU A 138 3.57 -9.53 17.93
CA LEU A 138 2.39 -9.06 17.19
C LEU A 138 2.22 -9.84 15.88
N LEU A 139 3.30 -10.03 15.11
CA LEU A 139 3.27 -10.81 13.87
C LEU A 139 2.91 -12.27 14.12
N GLN A 140 3.34 -12.87 15.23
CA GLN A 140 3.01 -14.27 15.56
C GLN A 140 1.58 -14.43 16.07
N GLN A 141 1.11 -13.51 16.93
CA GLN A 141 -0.17 -13.63 17.62
C GLN A 141 -1.35 -12.98 16.88
N HIS A 142 -1.12 -12.28 15.75
CA HIS A 142 -2.17 -11.54 15.05
C HIS A 142 -3.44 -12.35 14.71
N PRO A 143 -3.40 -13.65 14.35
CA PRO A 143 -4.62 -14.39 14.05
C PRO A 143 -5.49 -14.55 15.29
N THR A 144 -4.87 -14.87 16.43
CA THR A 144 -5.54 -15.01 17.73
C THR A 144 -6.06 -13.67 18.24
N ILE A 145 -5.26 -12.59 18.09
CA ILE A 145 -5.67 -11.24 18.47
C ILE A 145 -6.90 -10.81 17.67
N LEU A 146 -6.90 -11.03 16.35
CA LEU A 146 -8.05 -10.70 15.50
C LEU A 146 -9.29 -11.51 15.87
N ALA A 147 -9.14 -12.81 16.14
CA ALA A 147 -10.23 -13.67 16.59
C ALA A 147 -10.89 -13.15 17.87
N ASN A 148 -10.08 -12.77 18.86
CA ASN A 148 -10.56 -12.19 20.11
C ASN A 148 -11.17 -10.79 19.91
N ALA A 149 -10.59 -9.98 19.01
CA ALA A 149 -11.06 -8.62 18.73
C ALA A 149 -12.45 -8.59 18.08
N ARG A 150 -12.86 -9.66 17.39
CA ARG A 150 -14.21 -9.77 16.81
C ARG A 150 -15.33 -9.65 17.84
N LEU A 151 -15.08 -10.05 19.10
CA LEU A 151 -16.03 -9.86 20.19
C LEU A 151 -16.21 -8.36 20.51
N LEU A 152 -15.12 -7.60 20.56
CA LEU A 152 -15.16 -6.15 20.73
C LEU A 152 -15.83 -5.46 19.53
N MET A 153 -15.59 -5.96 18.31
CA MET A 153 -16.24 -5.44 17.10
C MET A 153 -17.76 -5.65 17.12
N ALA A 154 -18.25 -6.73 17.73
CA ALA A 154 -19.69 -6.98 17.86
C ALA A 154 -20.36 -5.97 18.79
N GLY A 155 -19.67 -5.53 19.85
CA GLY A 155 -20.16 -4.50 20.77
C GLY A 155 -19.98 -3.06 20.26
N ASN A 156 -19.17 -2.84 19.21
CA ASN A 156 -18.95 -1.54 18.61
C ASN A 156 -19.80 -1.35 17.35
N THR A 157 -20.77 -0.44 17.39
CA THR A 157 -21.71 -0.18 16.28
C THR A 157 -21.01 0.24 14.99
N SER A 158 -19.85 0.91 15.04
CA SER A 158 -19.08 1.27 13.85
C SER A 158 -18.34 0.08 13.22
N CYS A 159 -18.08 -0.97 13.99
CA CYS A 159 -17.41 -2.20 13.55
C CYS A 159 -18.38 -3.34 13.22
N SER A 160 -19.61 -3.27 13.73
CA SER A 160 -20.60 -4.34 13.60
C SER A 160 -20.85 -4.79 12.15
N PRO A 161 -20.93 -3.89 11.13
CA PRO A 161 -21.15 -4.29 9.74
C PRO A 161 -19.98 -5.06 9.11
N SER A 162 -18.76 -4.92 9.64
CA SER A 162 -17.54 -5.48 9.06
C SER A 162 -16.93 -6.61 9.90
N ARG A 163 -17.54 -6.99 11.04
CA ARG A 163 -16.96 -7.96 12.00
C ARG A 163 -16.68 -9.35 11.42
N SER A 164 -17.51 -9.81 10.47
CA SER A 164 -17.41 -11.12 9.83
C SER A 164 -16.57 -11.13 8.55
N ARG A 165 -16.02 -9.98 8.15
CA ARG A 165 -15.22 -9.87 6.94
C ARG A 165 -13.89 -10.62 7.06
N GLY A 166 -13.33 -10.95 5.90
CA GLY A 166 -11.97 -11.43 5.80
C GLY A 166 -11.02 -10.27 6.05
N TYR A 167 -10.22 -10.36 7.11
CA TYR A 167 -9.23 -9.35 7.46
C TYR A 167 -7.83 -9.91 7.24
N ARG A 168 -6.95 -9.08 6.70
CA ARG A 168 -5.52 -9.34 6.57
C ARG A 168 -4.74 -8.30 7.33
N LEU A 169 -3.69 -8.71 8.04
CA LEU A 169 -2.77 -7.78 8.70
C LEU A 169 -2.00 -6.99 7.63
N THR A 170 -2.06 -5.67 7.68
CA THR A 170 -1.37 -4.78 6.73
C THR A 170 -0.42 -3.80 7.40
N GLY A 171 -0.60 -3.54 8.70
CA GLY A 171 0.33 -2.70 9.43
C GLY A 171 0.38 -2.97 10.94
N LEU A 172 1.48 -2.50 11.53
CA LEU A 172 1.69 -2.37 12.95
C LEU A 172 1.96 -0.91 13.27
N ASP A 173 1.34 -0.41 14.32
CA ASP A 173 1.34 0.99 14.68
C ASP A 173 1.43 1.13 16.20
N ARG A 174 1.47 2.37 16.68
CA ARG A 174 1.40 2.71 18.10
C ARG A 174 0.27 3.71 18.33
N GLY A 175 -0.60 3.40 19.28
CA GLY A 175 -1.66 4.28 19.74
C GLY A 175 -1.09 5.52 20.45
N LYS A 176 -1.93 6.54 20.61
CA LYS A 176 -1.55 7.77 21.35
C LYS A 176 -1.25 7.50 22.83
N ASP A 177 -1.81 6.42 23.36
CA ASP A 177 -1.57 5.87 24.68
C ASP A 177 -0.28 5.04 24.79
N GLY A 178 0.49 4.95 23.70
CA GLY A 178 1.73 4.18 23.62
C GLY A 178 1.53 2.69 23.40
N LEU A 179 0.29 2.21 23.35
CA LEU A 179 0.00 0.79 23.18
C LEU A 179 0.19 0.34 21.73
N PRO A 180 0.64 -0.90 21.49
CA PRO A 180 0.73 -1.42 20.12
C PRO A 180 -0.65 -1.54 19.48
N VAL A 181 -0.71 -1.27 18.17
CA VAL A 181 -1.93 -1.33 17.37
C VAL A 181 -1.67 -2.22 16.15
N LEU A 182 -2.55 -3.18 15.91
CA LEU A 182 -2.58 -3.93 14.66
C LEU A 182 -3.57 -3.29 13.70
N VAL A 183 -3.15 -3.06 12.46
CA VAL A 183 -3.98 -2.51 11.39
C VAL A 183 -4.31 -3.62 10.42
N PHE A 184 -5.59 -3.93 10.33
CA PHE A 184 -6.14 -4.91 9.41
C PHE A 184 -6.91 -4.22 8.30
N GLU A 185 -6.83 -4.78 7.10
CA GLU A 185 -7.63 -4.36 5.94
C GLU A 185 -8.56 -5.51 5.55
N ASN A 186 -9.77 -5.18 5.12
CA ASN A 186 -10.75 -6.15 4.64
C ASN A 186 -10.94 -6.14 3.12
N ASP A 187 -11.70 -7.10 2.63
CA ASP A 187 -12.04 -7.34 1.21
C ASP A 187 -12.75 -6.17 0.51
N ILE A 188 -13.34 -5.24 1.25
CA ILE A 188 -14.06 -4.08 0.71
C ILE A 188 -13.31 -2.76 0.97
N ALA A 189 -11.99 -2.82 1.17
CA ALA A 189 -11.12 -1.67 1.44
C ALA A 189 -11.50 -0.87 2.71
N GLY A 190 -12.17 -1.51 3.66
CA GLY A 190 -12.34 -1.02 5.03
C GLY A 190 -11.16 -1.44 5.91
N ALA A 191 -10.94 -0.72 7.00
CA ALA A 191 -9.85 -0.99 7.93
C ALA A 191 -10.37 -1.22 9.35
N ALA A 192 -9.67 -2.07 10.11
CA ALA A 192 -9.86 -2.25 11.53
C ALA A 192 -8.53 -2.05 12.26
N ARG A 193 -8.53 -1.14 13.24
CA ARG A 193 -7.38 -0.85 14.10
C ARG A 193 -7.65 -1.46 15.47
N VAL A 194 -6.82 -2.42 15.87
CA VAL A 194 -6.96 -3.17 17.12
C VAL A 194 -5.82 -2.77 18.05
N THR A 195 -6.15 -2.04 19.11
CA THR A 195 -5.18 -1.72 20.18
C THR A 195 -5.05 -2.94 21.08
N VAL A 196 -3.82 -3.31 21.44
CA VAL A 196 -3.56 -4.46 22.32
C VAL A 196 -2.90 -4.04 23.62
N LYS A 197 -3.23 -4.75 24.69
CA LYS A 197 -2.51 -4.68 25.96
C LYS A 197 -1.86 -6.02 26.24
N ARG A 198 -0.66 -5.95 26.79
CA ARG A 198 -0.01 -7.14 27.34
C ARG A 198 -0.63 -7.48 28.68
N SER A 199 -1.12 -8.69 28.81
CA SER A 199 -1.56 -9.28 30.07
C SER A 199 -0.76 -10.55 30.31
N ARG A 200 0.14 -10.54 31.29
CA ARG A 200 1.11 -11.62 31.53
C ARG A 200 1.91 -11.93 30.25
N ASN A 201 1.66 -13.08 29.63
CA ASN A 201 2.33 -13.55 28.41
C ASN A 201 1.45 -13.49 27.15
N GLU A 202 0.27 -12.88 27.23
CA GLU A 202 -0.67 -12.79 26.12
C GLU A 202 -0.91 -11.35 25.70
N LEU A 203 -1.07 -11.13 24.39
CA LEU A 203 -1.59 -9.89 23.85
C LEU A 203 -3.11 -9.99 23.72
N LEU A 204 -3.81 -9.18 24.51
CA LEU A 204 -5.26 -9.14 24.49
C LEU A 204 -5.74 -7.88 23.77
N PRO A 205 -6.75 -7.99 22.89
CA PRO A 205 -7.35 -6.81 22.29
C PRO A 205 -8.04 -5.99 23.38
N TRP A 206 -7.74 -4.70 23.39
CA TRP A 206 -8.23 -3.73 24.38
C TRP A 206 -9.29 -2.81 23.78
N ALA A 207 -9.08 -2.34 22.56
CA ALA A 207 -9.98 -1.44 21.87
C ALA A 207 -9.94 -1.69 20.35
N VAL A 208 -11.06 -1.43 19.68
CA VAL A 208 -11.20 -1.54 18.22
C VAL A 208 -11.78 -0.26 17.64
N ALA A 209 -11.21 0.20 16.55
CA ALA A 209 -11.77 1.26 15.71
C ALA A 209 -11.90 0.73 14.29
N CYS A 210 -13.05 0.94 13.66
CA CYS A 210 -13.30 0.51 12.28
C CYS A 210 -13.63 1.69 11.41
N GLU A 211 -13.04 1.66 10.22
CA GLU A 211 -13.07 2.71 9.23
C GLU A 211 -13.72 2.16 7.97
N GLY A 212 -14.72 2.87 7.46
CA GLY A 212 -15.41 2.53 6.22
C GLY A 212 -14.50 2.71 5.00
N PRO A 213 -14.87 2.14 3.84
CA PRO A 213 -14.09 2.25 2.62
C PRO A 213 -13.73 3.70 2.32
N GLY A 214 -12.42 3.98 2.23
CA GLY A 214 -11.90 5.30 1.83
C GLY A 214 -11.56 6.29 2.95
N SER A 215 -11.69 5.92 4.23
CA SER A 215 -11.34 6.82 5.35
C SER A 215 -9.87 6.78 5.81
N GLY A 216 -9.11 5.75 5.42
CA GLY A 216 -7.70 5.55 5.81
C GLY A 216 -6.62 6.21 4.93
N ARG A 217 -6.98 7.17 4.07
CA ARG A 217 -6.00 7.97 3.30
C ARG A 217 -5.86 9.35 3.93
N LYS A 218 -5.01 9.46 4.96
CA LYS A 218 -4.43 10.72 5.40
C LYS A 218 -2.93 10.55 5.54
#